data_AF-G9EIR3-F1
#
_entry.id   AF-G9EIR3-F1
#
_cell.length_a   1.000
_cell.length_b   1.000
_cell.length_c   1.000
_cell.angle_alpha   90.00
_cell.angle_beta   90.00
_cell.angle_gamma   90.00
#
_symmetry.space_group_name_H-M   'P 1'
#
loop_
_entity.id
_entity.type
_entity.pdbx_description
1 polymer ?
#
loop_
_entity_poly.entity_id
_entity_poly.type
_entity_poly.pdbx_seq_one_letter_code
_entity_poly.pdbx_strand_id
1 'polypeptide(L)'
;MQDEVLSGLDDDIWSQETVNAVIAAKAEKRATKGLTLNCYSLDVGAREDENEKFNEEHINAFADSIYERAQTLADGEIFRFQVAVKVNNVHWTAVDMEVSNNSVKALNLDAMGDESGISAAEAMFHQLADKYPNSNDAAAADNFKFTWLKLKIIDGTYDKTQGIQYDNNSCSRFTLDHLFHLANIDTFRALNADQAFRKYNIIEQDRKHRIVQSFDSSTMPKEFSFLYRDTQSKTSFASLPDNIKQQVVNKKGQTLAQSEAAHTQTIQIKGEGKLNNQAIYNKKAGFAVDARALATATDHQALLDNRDLLNALDNNTFLQGHNFCKQSITRNLIDEAKTIKSAKSIGSLSDIYHHFRDTLSIYRAEKKLASNNEEDALAHLAKLKSTTPIHKEQLAQAKENFNKQNEKQGNTEERDDMARRL
;
A
#
# COMPACT_ATOMS: atom_id res chain seq x y z
N MET A 1 18.48 4.91 20.34
CA MET A 1 17.86 4.69 19.01
C MET A 1 17.07 3.40 18.93
N GLN A 2 17.68 2.19 18.89
CA GLN A 2 16.91 0.94 18.74
C GLN A 2 15.88 0.71 19.87
N ASP A 3 16.27 0.92 21.13
CA ASP A 3 15.36 0.79 22.28
C ASP A 3 14.24 1.85 22.25
N GLU A 4 14.53 3.06 21.73
CA GLU A 4 13.55 4.15 21.61
C GLU A 4 12.48 3.82 20.55
N VAL A 5 12.89 3.35 19.36
CA VAL A 5 11.97 2.93 18.29
C VAL A 5 11.06 1.78 18.75
N LEU A 6 11.61 0.81 19.49
CA LEU A 6 10.85 -0.34 19.98
C LEU A 6 9.91 0.02 21.12
N SER A 7 10.28 1.01 21.95
CA SER A 7 9.38 1.56 22.99
C SER A 7 8.22 2.34 22.38
N GLY A 8 8.46 3.10 21.29
CA GLY A 8 7.43 3.83 20.56
C GLY A 8 6.33 2.95 19.94
N LEU A 9 6.57 1.64 19.76
CA LEU A 9 5.53 0.71 19.30
C LEU A 9 4.41 0.50 20.32
N ASP A 10 4.70 0.72 21.61
CA ASP A 10 3.72 0.63 22.69
C ASP A 10 2.93 1.94 22.87
N ASP A 11 3.46 3.05 22.35
CA ASP A 11 2.78 4.35 22.36
C ASP A 11 1.54 4.35 21.47
N ASP A 12 0.61 5.22 21.83
CA ASP A 12 -0.63 5.40 21.09
C ASP A 12 -0.44 6.22 19.83
N ILE A 13 0.48 7.19 19.85
CA ILE A 13 0.86 8.04 18.72
C ILE A 13 2.26 7.64 18.28
N TRP A 14 2.42 7.31 17.00
CA TRP A 14 3.70 6.82 16.48
C TRP A 14 4.53 7.94 15.85
N SER A 15 5.82 7.94 16.17
CA SER A 15 6.83 8.75 15.50
C SER A 15 7.09 8.23 14.07
N GLN A 16 7.81 9.02 13.28
CA GLN A 16 8.22 8.60 11.95
C GLN A 16 9.12 7.36 11.99
N GLU A 17 10.04 7.28 12.95
CA GLU A 17 10.92 6.13 13.12
C GLU A 17 10.14 4.84 13.44
N THR A 18 9.11 4.92 14.30
CA THR A 18 8.22 3.79 14.57
C THR A 18 7.46 3.36 13.32
N VAL A 19 6.96 4.32 12.52
CA VAL A 19 6.32 4.03 11.23
C VAL A 19 7.30 3.38 10.25
N ASN A 20 8.54 3.89 10.15
CA ASN A 20 9.60 3.31 9.32
C ASN A 20 9.91 1.87 9.71
N ALA A 21 9.98 1.57 11.01
CA ALA A 21 10.20 0.20 11.49
C ALA A 21 9.07 -0.76 11.06
N VAL A 22 7.82 -0.31 11.12
CA VAL A 22 6.67 -1.12 10.68
C VAL A 22 6.67 -1.31 9.15
N ILE A 23 6.99 -0.26 8.39
CA ILE A 23 7.12 -0.35 6.92
C ILE A 23 8.25 -1.32 6.55
N ALA A 24 9.42 -1.21 7.19
CA ALA A 24 10.57 -2.06 6.94
C ALA A 24 10.24 -3.53 7.24
N ALA A 25 9.65 -3.81 8.40
CA ALA A 25 9.24 -5.16 8.77
C ALA A 25 8.21 -5.73 7.79
N LYS A 26 7.27 -4.91 7.32
CA LYS A 26 6.31 -5.32 6.31
C LYS A 26 6.98 -5.63 4.97
N ALA A 27 7.94 -4.80 4.56
CA ALA A 27 8.67 -4.98 3.31
C ALA A 27 9.49 -6.27 3.34
N GLU A 28 10.26 -6.53 4.40
CA GLU A 28 11.03 -7.77 4.56
C GLU A 28 10.14 -9.01 4.60
N LYS A 29 9.03 -8.94 5.35
CA LYS A 29 8.05 -10.03 5.39
C LYS A 29 7.42 -10.30 4.02
N ARG A 30 7.25 -9.29 3.17
CA ARG A 30 6.79 -9.44 1.78
C ARG A 30 7.89 -9.98 0.87
N ALA A 31 9.14 -9.57 1.09
CA ALA A 31 10.29 -10.04 0.32
C ALA A 31 10.50 -11.55 0.45
N THR A 32 10.24 -12.14 1.63
CA THR A 32 10.26 -13.61 1.83
C THR A 32 9.24 -14.38 0.97
N LYS A 33 8.29 -13.66 0.34
CA LYS A 33 7.27 -14.18 -0.57
C LYS A 33 7.50 -13.75 -2.03
N GLY A 34 8.64 -13.13 -2.32
CA GLY A 34 8.95 -12.60 -3.65
C GLY A 34 8.13 -11.38 -4.02
N LEU A 35 7.62 -10.63 -3.04
CA LEU A 35 6.81 -9.44 -3.26
C LEU A 35 7.57 -8.21 -2.81
N THR A 36 7.57 -7.18 -3.65
CA THR A 36 8.12 -5.87 -3.31
C THR A 36 7.09 -5.03 -2.55
N LEU A 37 7.58 -4.11 -1.71
CA LEU A 37 6.79 -3.04 -1.12
C LEU A 37 7.53 -1.72 -1.29
N ASN A 38 7.06 -0.90 -2.22
CA ASN A 38 7.56 0.45 -2.46
C ASN A 38 6.80 1.43 -1.56
N CYS A 39 6.93 1.28 -0.24
CA CYS A 39 6.27 2.13 0.75
C CYS A 39 7.34 2.82 1.61
N TYR A 40 7.10 4.10 1.87
CA TYR A 40 8.00 5.00 2.60
C TYR A 40 7.19 5.89 3.55
N SER A 41 7.85 6.56 4.48
CA SER A 41 7.27 7.67 5.23
C SER A 41 7.87 8.99 4.77
N LEU A 42 7.11 10.07 4.91
CA LEU A 42 7.57 11.44 4.71
C LEU A 42 7.03 12.28 5.87
N ASP A 43 7.90 12.84 6.69
CA ASP A 43 7.52 13.88 7.64
C ASP A 43 7.63 15.23 6.94
N VAL A 44 6.49 15.90 6.70
CA VAL A 44 6.48 17.25 6.10
C VAL A 44 6.60 18.34 7.17
N GLY A 45 6.99 17.98 8.39
CA GLY A 45 7.37 18.89 9.47
C GLY A 45 6.19 19.63 10.11
N ALA A 46 6.38 20.01 11.38
CA ALA A 46 5.57 21.06 11.97
C ALA A 46 6.05 22.42 11.46
N ARG A 47 5.13 23.38 11.36
CA ARG A 47 5.39 24.72 10.81
C ARG A 47 6.41 25.49 11.64
N GLU A 48 7.26 26.30 10.99
CA GLU A 48 7.99 27.37 11.67
C GLU A 48 7.17 28.68 11.74
N ASP A 49 6.32 28.95 10.74
CA ASP A 49 5.38 30.08 10.68
C ASP A 49 3.93 29.62 10.86
N GLU A 50 3.18 30.28 11.75
CA GLU A 50 1.76 30.01 12.00
C GLU A 50 0.86 30.21 10.76
N ASN A 51 1.31 31.01 9.78
CA ASN A 51 0.58 31.31 8.53
C ASN A 51 0.78 30.27 7.42
N GLU A 52 1.83 29.45 7.48
CA GLU A 52 2.08 28.38 6.50
C GLU A 52 1.20 27.17 6.80
N LYS A 53 0.85 26.37 5.78
CA LYS A 53 0.02 25.16 6.01
C LYS A 53 0.84 23.96 6.51
N PHE A 54 2.07 23.81 6.03
CA PHE A 54 3.05 22.75 6.31
C PHE A 54 4.45 23.24 5.85
N ASN A 55 5.54 22.57 6.25
CA ASN A 55 6.89 22.93 5.77
C ASN A 55 7.02 22.54 4.29
N GLU A 56 7.17 23.55 3.42
CA GLU A 56 7.26 23.35 1.97
C GLU A 56 8.62 22.79 1.51
N GLU A 57 9.69 22.90 2.31
CA GLU A 57 11.03 22.45 1.93
C GLU A 57 11.07 20.95 1.65
N HIS A 58 10.50 20.14 2.55
CA HIS A 58 10.47 18.68 2.38
C HIS A 58 9.58 18.26 1.20
N ILE A 59 8.50 19.00 0.92
CA ILE A 59 7.63 18.74 -0.23
C ILE A 59 8.35 19.11 -1.53
N ASN A 60 9.09 20.21 -1.55
CA ASN A 60 9.86 20.64 -2.71
C ASN A 60 10.98 19.64 -3.01
N ALA A 61 11.75 19.23 -1.99
CA ALA A 61 12.80 18.22 -2.12
C ALA A 61 12.26 16.88 -2.64
N PHE A 62 11.10 16.46 -2.13
CA PHE A 62 10.37 15.32 -2.65
C PHE A 62 10.01 15.50 -4.14
N ALA A 63 9.39 16.62 -4.51
CA ALA A 63 8.92 16.87 -5.87
C ALA A 63 10.07 16.91 -6.88
N ASP A 64 11.17 17.58 -6.53
CA ASP A 64 12.37 17.65 -7.37
C ASP A 64 12.98 16.27 -7.59
N SER A 65 13.22 15.52 -6.53
CA SER A 65 13.86 14.20 -6.61
C SER A 65 13.02 13.17 -7.38
N ILE A 66 11.69 13.20 -7.19
CA ILE A 66 10.79 12.31 -7.93
C ILE A 66 10.72 12.69 -9.40
N TYR A 67 10.66 13.99 -9.72
CA TYR A 67 10.67 14.47 -11.09
C TYR A 67 11.96 14.08 -11.81
N GLU A 68 13.12 14.32 -11.22
CA GLU A 68 14.42 13.94 -11.79
C GLU A 68 14.48 12.45 -12.13
N ARG A 69 14.04 11.60 -11.20
CA ARG A 69 13.95 10.15 -11.45
C ARG A 69 12.97 9.82 -12.56
N ALA A 70 11.81 10.46 -12.59
CA ALA A 70 10.81 10.26 -13.64
C ALA A 70 11.36 10.60 -15.03
N GLN A 71 12.23 11.61 -15.15
CA GLN A 71 12.85 11.98 -16.43
C GLN A 71 13.87 10.95 -16.95
N THR A 72 14.30 10.00 -16.12
CA THR A 72 15.19 8.90 -16.56
C THR A 72 14.43 7.72 -17.18
N LEU A 73 13.09 7.70 -17.08
CA LEU A 73 12.24 6.64 -17.60
C LEU A 73 12.09 6.73 -19.13
N ALA A 74 12.03 5.57 -19.78
CA ALA A 74 11.66 5.52 -21.19
C ALA A 74 10.17 5.82 -21.39
N ASP A 75 9.78 6.14 -22.62
CA ASP A 75 8.38 6.44 -22.95
C ASP A 75 7.46 5.27 -22.61
N GLY A 76 6.44 5.57 -21.81
CA GLY A 76 5.46 4.59 -21.35
C GLY A 76 5.89 3.79 -20.12
N GLU A 77 7.12 3.95 -19.63
CA GLU A 77 7.52 3.40 -18.34
C GLU A 77 6.90 4.20 -17.19
N ILE A 78 6.53 3.48 -16.13
CA ILE A 78 5.98 4.05 -14.90
C ILE A 78 6.70 3.43 -13.70
N PHE A 79 6.80 4.20 -12.62
CA PHE A 79 6.97 3.63 -11.29
C PHE A 79 5.80 3.98 -10.38
N ARG A 80 5.55 3.10 -9.43
CA ARG A 80 4.51 3.27 -8.41
C ARG A 80 5.09 3.06 -7.02
N PHE A 81 4.71 3.94 -6.11
CA PHE A 81 5.14 3.94 -4.72
C PHE A 81 4.08 4.55 -3.81
N GLN A 82 4.27 4.35 -2.52
CA GLN A 82 3.33 4.67 -1.47
C GLN A 82 4.04 5.47 -0.39
N VAL A 83 3.36 6.46 0.16
CA VAL A 83 3.89 7.36 1.18
C VAL A 83 2.92 7.46 2.35
N ALA A 84 3.40 7.15 3.55
CA ALA A 84 2.76 7.56 4.79
C ALA A 84 3.24 8.97 5.11
N VAL A 85 2.37 9.96 4.97
CA VAL A 85 2.74 11.37 5.17
C VAL A 85 2.35 11.79 6.58
N LYS A 86 3.33 12.25 7.35
CA LYS A 86 3.13 12.86 8.67
C LYS A 86 3.05 14.37 8.49
N VAL A 87 1.89 14.95 8.80
CA VAL A 87 1.60 16.38 8.54
C VAL A 87 1.87 17.27 9.74
N ASN A 88 1.87 16.69 10.93
CA ASN A 88 2.21 17.35 12.17
C ASN A 88 2.66 16.29 13.19
N ASN A 89 2.81 16.66 14.47
CA ASN A 89 3.28 15.73 15.49
C ASN A 89 2.38 14.51 15.74
N VAL A 90 1.14 14.53 15.28
CA VAL A 90 0.14 13.50 15.60
C VAL A 90 -0.55 12.89 14.38
N HIS A 91 -0.72 13.62 13.28
CA HIS A 91 -1.57 13.21 12.17
C HIS A 91 -0.80 12.57 11.01
N TRP A 92 -1.39 11.51 10.47
CA TRP A 92 -0.85 10.71 9.37
C TRP A 92 -1.91 10.50 8.28
N THR A 93 -1.49 10.55 7.02
CA THR A 93 -2.35 10.32 5.87
C THR A 93 -1.65 9.41 4.85
N ALA A 94 -2.43 8.63 4.09
CA ALA A 94 -1.90 7.70 3.10
C ALA A 94 -1.92 8.30 1.69
N VAL A 95 -0.81 8.19 0.97
CA VAL A 95 -0.72 8.61 -0.44
C VAL A 95 -0.18 7.45 -1.29
N ASP A 96 -0.86 7.12 -2.37
CA ASP A 96 -0.41 6.16 -3.40
C ASP A 96 -0.16 6.94 -4.68
N MET A 97 0.99 6.75 -5.32
CA MET A 97 1.43 7.54 -6.48
C MET A 97 1.93 6.65 -7.62
N GLU A 98 1.51 6.98 -8.84
CA GLU A 98 2.04 6.43 -10.10
C GLU A 98 2.58 7.58 -10.94
N VAL A 99 3.83 7.45 -11.37
CA VAL A 99 4.58 8.52 -12.04
C VAL A 99 5.27 7.95 -13.28
N SER A 100 5.23 8.71 -14.38
CA SER A 100 6.04 8.49 -15.59
C SER A 100 6.84 9.76 -15.93
N ASN A 101 7.63 9.69 -17.00
CA ASN A 101 8.31 10.85 -17.58
C ASN A 101 7.36 11.98 -18.04
N ASN A 102 6.06 11.73 -18.15
CA ASN A 102 5.06 12.69 -18.65
C ASN A 102 3.71 12.69 -17.89
N SER A 103 3.58 11.97 -16.77
CA SER A 103 2.32 11.81 -16.04
C SER A 103 2.54 11.68 -14.52
N VAL A 104 1.59 12.20 -13.75
CA VAL A 104 1.54 12.08 -12.28
C VAL A 104 0.12 11.74 -11.88
N LYS A 105 -0.03 10.65 -11.13
CA LYS A 105 -1.31 10.19 -10.60
C LYS A 105 -1.16 9.99 -9.11
N ALA A 106 -2.07 10.56 -8.32
CA ALA A 106 -2.04 10.42 -6.87
C ALA A 106 -3.43 10.15 -6.30
N LEU A 107 -3.47 9.26 -5.31
CA LEU A 107 -4.62 8.96 -4.48
C LEU A 107 -4.26 9.29 -3.03
N ASN A 108 -5.06 10.12 -2.37
CA ASN A 108 -4.98 10.32 -0.93
C ASN A 108 -6.11 9.58 -0.19
N LEU A 109 -5.76 8.94 0.93
CA LEU A 109 -6.69 8.31 1.85
C LEU A 109 -6.40 8.81 3.26
N ASP A 110 -7.31 9.64 3.78
CA ASP A 110 -7.27 10.10 5.16
C ASP A 110 -8.37 9.41 5.96
N ALA A 111 -8.00 8.59 6.95
CA ALA A 111 -8.95 7.78 7.69
C ALA A 111 -9.86 8.60 8.62
N MET A 112 -9.38 9.76 9.07
CA MET A 112 -10.14 10.74 9.85
C MET A 112 -10.87 11.74 8.94
N GLY A 113 -10.37 11.94 7.72
CA GLY A 113 -10.79 13.00 6.79
C GLY A 113 -10.33 14.37 7.24
N ASP A 114 -9.15 14.44 7.87
CA ASP A 114 -8.57 15.69 8.34
C ASP A 114 -8.08 16.54 7.15
N GLU A 115 -8.44 17.83 7.15
CA GLU A 115 -8.10 18.76 6.06
C GLU A 115 -6.59 18.94 5.92
N SER A 116 -5.81 18.82 7.00
CA SER A 116 -4.35 18.94 6.95
C SER A 116 -3.72 17.79 6.16
N GLY A 117 -4.19 16.56 6.37
CA GLY A 117 -3.79 15.38 5.61
C GLY A 117 -4.02 15.55 4.11
N ILE A 118 -5.25 15.92 3.76
CA ILE A 118 -5.66 16.12 2.37
C ILE A 118 -4.85 17.26 1.73
N SER A 119 -4.68 18.38 2.43
CA SER A 119 -3.93 19.55 1.92
C SER A 119 -2.46 19.23 1.66
N ALA A 120 -1.81 18.46 2.53
CA ALA A 120 -0.42 18.05 2.34
C ALA A 120 -0.26 17.15 1.12
N ALA A 121 -1.13 16.15 0.97
CA ALA A 121 -1.12 15.26 -0.19
C ALA A 121 -1.42 16.00 -1.51
N GLU A 122 -2.35 16.95 -1.48
CA GLU A 122 -2.67 17.81 -2.60
C GLU A 122 -1.45 18.69 -2.98
N ALA A 123 -0.77 19.27 -2.01
CA ALA A 123 0.42 20.08 -2.24
C ALA A 123 1.58 19.27 -2.83
N MET A 124 1.83 18.06 -2.32
CA MET A 124 2.80 17.12 -2.90
C MET A 124 2.49 16.85 -4.37
N PHE A 125 1.22 16.58 -4.70
CA PHE A 125 0.81 16.35 -6.09
C PHE A 125 1.04 17.59 -6.95
N HIS A 126 0.60 18.76 -6.50
CA HIS A 126 0.72 20.01 -7.26
C HIS A 126 2.17 20.39 -7.50
N GLN A 127 3.02 20.35 -6.48
CA GLN A 127 4.44 20.69 -6.63
C GLN A 127 5.15 19.75 -7.60
N LEU A 128 4.81 18.46 -7.59
CA LEU A 128 5.35 17.50 -8.56
C LEU A 128 4.80 17.73 -9.97
N ALA A 129 3.48 17.91 -10.13
CA ALA A 129 2.86 18.15 -11.43
C ALA A 129 3.36 19.45 -12.08
N ASP A 130 3.55 20.52 -11.30
CA ASP A 130 4.03 21.82 -11.78
C ASP A 130 5.49 21.75 -12.31
N LYS A 131 6.26 20.68 -12.04
CA LYS A 131 7.57 20.43 -12.67
C LYS A 131 7.47 20.01 -14.14
N TYR A 132 6.32 19.49 -14.57
CA TYR A 132 6.15 19.02 -15.95
C TYR A 132 5.77 20.18 -16.87
N PRO A 133 6.45 20.35 -18.02
CA PRO A 133 6.23 21.50 -18.90
C PRO A 133 4.81 21.56 -19.51
N ASN A 134 4.13 20.42 -19.58
CA ASN A 134 2.79 20.26 -20.16
C ASN A 134 1.68 20.12 -19.11
N SER A 135 1.95 20.27 -17.81
CA SER A 135 0.93 20.08 -16.76
C SER A 135 -0.25 21.05 -16.84
N ASN A 136 -0.05 22.20 -17.48
CA ASN A 136 -1.07 23.23 -17.72
C ASN A 136 -1.78 23.07 -19.07
N ASP A 137 -1.36 22.16 -19.93
CA ASP A 137 -1.97 21.95 -21.24
C ASP A 137 -3.25 21.13 -21.10
N ALA A 138 -4.37 21.67 -21.60
CA ALA A 138 -5.65 20.97 -21.65
C ALA A 138 -5.56 19.63 -22.41
N ALA A 139 -4.66 19.51 -23.39
CA ALA A 139 -4.42 18.26 -24.11
C ALA A 139 -3.69 17.21 -23.25
N ALA A 140 -2.95 17.63 -22.23
CA ALA A 140 -2.20 16.77 -21.31
C ALA A 140 -2.91 16.54 -19.96
N ALA A 141 -4.10 17.11 -19.76
CA ALA A 141 -4.87 17.00 -18.51
C ALA A 141 -5.18 15.55 -18.08
N ASP A 142 -5.18 14.59 -19.01
CA ASP A 142 -5.35 13.16 -18.69
C ASP A 142 -4.13 12.52 -18.02
N ASN A 143 -2.96 13.17 -18.12
CA ASN A 143 -1.71 12.68 -17.56
C ASN A 143 -1.52 13.09 -16.09
N PHE A 144 -2.23 14.11 -15.64
CA PHE A 144 -2.14 14.62 -14.27
C PHE A 144 -3.47 14.38 -13.58
N LYS A 145 -3.49 13.58 -12.51
CA LYS A 145 -4.75 13.20 -11.84
C LYS A 145 -4.54 13.07 -10.34
N PHE A 146 -5.41 13.72 -9.58
CA PHE A 146 -5.45 13.63 -8.12
C PHE A 146 -6.87 13.33 -7.66
N THR A 147 -7.01 12.42 -6.71
CA THR A 147 -8.29 12.18 -6.04
C THR A 147 -8.06 11.80 -4.58
N TRP A 148 -9.10 11.94 -3.77
CA TRP A 148 -9.07 11.56 -2.36
C TRP A 148 -10.40 10.96 -1.91
N LEU A 149 -10.35 10.15 -0.86
CA LEU A 149 -11.55 9.60 -0.25
C LEU A 149 -12.24 10.65 0.63
N LYS A 150 -13.40 11.14 0.19
CA LYS A 150 -14.29 11.99 0.98
C LYS A 150 -15.21 11.19 1.85
N LEU A 151 -15.24 11.57 3.12
CA LEU A 151 -16.19 11.09 4.09
C LEU A 151 -17.45 11.95 4.00
N LYS A 152 -18.60 11.36 3.62
CA LYS A 152 -19.88 12.09 3.61
C LYS A 152 -20.31 12.46 5.03
N ILE A 153 -20.98 13.59 5.20
CA ILE A 153 -21.68 13.92 6.45
C ILE A 153 -22.93 13.05 6.53
N ILE A 154 -23.09 12.31 7.63
CA ILE A 154 -24.31 11.52 7.90
C ILE A 154 -25.36 12.46 8.50
N ASP A 155 -26.51 12.60 7.81
CA ASP A 155 -27.76 13.22 8.26
C ASP A 155 -27.65 14.57 8.97
N GLY A 156 -27.18 15.61 8.27
CA GLY A 156 -27.34 17.01 8.70
C GLY A 156 -26.59 17.42 9.98
N THR A 157 -25.86 16.49 10.60
CA THR A 157 -24.97 16.75 11.73
C THR A 157 -23.54 16.80 11.23
N TYR A 158 -22.94 18.01 11.23
CA TYR A 158 -21.53 18.23 10.86
C TYR A 158 -20.55 17.32 11.62
N ASP A 159 -20.99 16.78 12.76
CA ASP A 159 -20.22 16.06 13.76
C ASP A 159 -20.00 14.57 13.44
N LYS A 160 -20.63 14.04 12.38
CA LYS A 160 -20.53 12.62 12.00
C LYS A 160 -20.27 12.48 10.51
N THR A 161 -19.04 12.82 10.11
CA THR A 161 -18.46 12.37 8.84
C THR A 161 -18.43 10.84 8.80
N GLN A 162 -18.50 10.21 7.61
CA GLN A 162 -18.28 8.77 7.39
C GLN A 162 -16.81 8.36 7.66
N GLY A 163 -16.23 8.83 8.77
CA GLY A 163 -14.89 8.47 9.25
C GLY A 163 -14.71 6.97 9.35
N ILE A 164 -13.54 6.52 8.92
CA ILE A 164 -13.07 5.18 9.22
C ILE A 164 -12.52 5.21 10.66
N GLN A 165 -11.82 6.30 11.01
CA GLN A 165 -11.26 6.58 12.33
C GLN A 165 -12.09 7.59 13.11
N TYR A 166 -12.22 7.36 14.43
CA TYR A 166 -12.89 8.23 15.41
C TYR A 166 -12.06 8.48 16.67
N ASP A 167 -10.93 7.80 16.85
CA ASP A 167 -9.96 8.14 17.88
C ASP A 167 -8.89 9.12 17.36
N ASN A 168 -8.12 9.72 18.26
CA ASN A 168 -7.07 10.69 17.92
C ASN A 168 -5.67 10.06 17.89
N ASN A 169 -5.56 8.74 17.90
CA ASN A 169 -4.28 8.05 18.06
C ASN A 169 -4.02 6.96 17.01
N SER A 170 -5.02 6.49 16.28
CA SER A 170 -4.84 5.36 15.35
C SER A 170 -4.49 5.76 13.90
N CYS A 171 -4.30 7.04 13.58
CA CYS A 171 -4.07 7.52 12.21
C CYS A 171 -2.90 6.82 11.53
N SER A 172 -1.73 6.73 12.18
CA SER A 172 -0.56 6.01 11.64
C SER A 172 -0.88 4.55 11.28
N ARG A 173 -1.67 3.87 12.12
CA ARG A 173 -2.06 2.47 11.94
C ARG A 173 -3.04 2.32 10.78
N PHE A 174 -4.00 3.23 10.65
CA PHE A 174 -4.93 3.25 9.51
C PHE A 174 -4.20 3.55 8.20
N THR A 175 -3.35 4.57 8.19
CA THR A 175 -2.48 4.93 7.06
C THR A 175 -1.70 3.71 6.57
N LEU A 176 -0.98 3.03 7.47
CA LEU A 176 -0.21 1.83 7.11
C LEU A 176 -1.09 0.70 6.62
N ASP A 177 -2.24 0.48 7.25
CA ASP A 177 -3.17 -0.57 6.82
C ASP A 177 -3.68 -0.35 5.39
N HIS A 178 -4.08 0.88 5.08
CA HIS A 178 -4.55 1.29 3.77
C HIS A 178 -3.45 1.10 2.72
N LEU A 179 -2.24 1.62 2.97
CA LEU A 179 -1.11 1.48 2.05
C LEU A 179 -0.76 -0.01 1.80
N PHE A 180 -0.66 -0.81 2.86
CA PHE A 180 -0.34 -2.24 2.73
C PHE A 180 -1.39 -3.03 1.96
N HIS A 181 -2.64 -2.57 1.95
CA HIS A 181 -3.70 -3.14 1.12
C HIS A 181 -3.63 -2.66 -0.32
N LEU A 182 -3.45 -1.35 -0.53
CA LEU A 182 -3.25 -0.76 -1.85
C LEU A 182 -2.09 -1.40 -2.61
N ALA A 183 -1.05 -1.86 -1.90
CA ALA A 183 0.09 -2.58 -2.47
C ALA A 183 -0.28 -3.95 -3.09
N ASN A 184 -1.51 -4.43 -2.93
CA ASN A 184 -2.02 -5.67 -3.54
C ASN A 184 -3.10 -5.42 -4.59
N ILE A 185 -3.34 -4.17 -4.99
CA ILE A 185 -4.28 -3.87 -6.07
C ILE A 185 -3.63 -2.94 -7.07
N ASP A 186 -4.11 -2.96 -8.30
CA ASP A 186 -3.81 -1.92 -9.29
C ASP A 186 -4.77 -0.74 -9.08
N THR A 187 -4.41 0.13 -8.11
CA THR A 187 -5.20 1.27 -7.65
C THR A 187 -5.68 2.14 -8.83
N PHE A 188 -4.75 2.55 -9.69
CA PHE A 188 -5.05 3.51 -10.75
C PHE A 188 -5.83 2.89 -11.90
N ARG A 189 -5.63 1.61 -12.22
CA ARG A 189 -6.51 0.92 -13.16
C ARG A 189 -7.93 0.83 -12.64
N ALA A 190 -8.11 0.48 -11.37
CA ALA A 190 -9.43 0.39 -10.75
C ALA A 190 -10.14 1.76 -10.73
N LEU A 191 -9.44 2.82 -10.32
CA LEU A 191 -10.00 4.17 -10.30
C LEU A 191 -10.33 4.70 -11.71
N ASN A 192 -9.53 4.39 -12.73
CA ASN A 192 -9.82 4.79 -14.11
C ASN A 192 -11.04 4.04 -14.69
N ALA A 193 -11.22 2.76 -14.37
CA ALA A 193 -12.32 1.95 -14.88
C ALA A 193 -13.70 2.47 -14.44
N ASP A 194 -13.81 2.93 -13.19
CA ASP A 194 -15.07 3.44 -12.62
C ASP A 194 -15.27 4.95 -12.81
N GLN A 195 -14.42 5.61 -13.62
CA GLN A 195 -14.41 7.08 -13.80
C GLN A 195 -14.30 7.89 -12.49
N ALA A 196 -13.85 7.23 -11.41
CA ALA A 196 -13.58 7.86 -10.13
C ALA A 196 -12.29 8.69 -10.18
N PHE A 197 -11.40 8.39 -11.14
CA PHE A 197 -10.18 9.15 -11.40
C PHE A 197 -10.39 10.20 -12.48
N ARG A 198 -10.36 11.49 -12.11
CA ARG A 198 -10.62 12.61 -13.03
C ARG A 198 -9.37 13.43 -13.33
N LYS A 199 -9.43 14.10 -14.49
CA LYS A 199 -8.38 14.96 -15.04
C LYS A 199 -8.09 16.12 -14.10
N TYR A 200 -6.82 16.45 -13.96
CA TYR A 200 -6.39 17.71 -13.40
C TYR A 200 -6.64 18.80 -14.44
N ASN A 201 -7.60 19.68 -14.16
CA ASN A 201 -7.86 20.86 -14.98
C ASN A 201 -7.49 22.11 -14.19
N ILE A 202 -6.53 22.88 -14.69
CA ILE A 202 -6.31 24.25 -14.25
C ILE A 202 -7.27 25.12 -15.03
N ILE A 203 -8.30 25.64 -14.35
CA ILE A 203 -9.11 26.70 -14.94
C ILE A 203 -8.30 27.99 -14.76
N GLU A 204 -7.75 28.50 -15.87
CA GLU A 204 -6.81 29.64 -15.94
C GLU A 204 -7.26 30.92 -15.22
N GLN A 205 -8.54 31.09 -14.90
CA GLN A 205 -9.04 32.35 -14.36
C GLN A 205 -8.96 32.50 -12.84
N ASP A 206 -8.66 31.43 -12.08
CA ASP A 206 -8.45 31.59 -10.64
C ASP A 206 -7.59 30.46 -10.07
N ARG A 207 -6.30 30.75 -9.84
CA ARG A 207 -5.36 29.79 -9.19
C ARG A 207 -5.85 29.33 -7.81
N LYS A 208 -6.87 30.00 -7.24
CA LYS A 208 -7.52 29.63 -5.97
C LYS A 208 -8.61 28.55 -6.09
N HIS A 209 -9.05 28.17 -7.29
CA HIS A 209 -10.15 27.22 -7.50
C HIS A 209 -9.73 26.00 -8.34
N ARG A 210 -8.67 25.31 -7.92
CA ARG A 210 -8.34 23.97 -8.44
C ARG A 210 -9.44 23.00 -7.93
N ILE A 211 -10.33 22.54 -8.80
CA ILE A 211 -11.42 21.61 -8.40
C ILE A 211 -10.84 20.19 -8.29
N VAL A 212 -10.37 19.83 -7.11
CA VAL A 212 -10.05 18.44 -6.79
C VAL A 212 -11.35 17.70 -6.47
N GLN A 213 -11.69 16.68 -7.28
CA GLN A 213 -12.84 15.81 -7.01
C GLN A 213 -12.45 14.63 -6.12
N SER A 214 -13.23 14.46 -5.07
CA SER A 214 -13.19 13.30 -4.18
C SER A 214 -14.16 12.20 -4.62
N PHE A 215 -13.89 10.95 -4.28
CA PHE A 215 -14.88 9.88 -4.29
C PHE A 215 -15.35 9.56 -2.87
N ASP A 216 -16.49 8.89 -2.72
CA ASP A 216 -16.99 8.43 -1.43
C ASP A 216 -17.48 6.98 -1.51
N SER A 217 -17.97 6.42 -0.40
CA SER A 217 -18.44 5.04 -0.34
C SER A 217 -19.48 4.64 -1.40
N SER A 218 -20.21 5.61 -1.99
CA SER A 218 -21.22 5.35 -3.04
C SER A 218 -20.66 5.34 -4.46
N THR A 219 -19.50 5.98 -4.70
CA THR A 219 -18.86 6.07 -6.02
C THR A 219 -17.51 5.36 -6.09
N MET A 220 -17.05 4.80 -4.96
CA MET A 220 -15.80 4.08 -4.84
C MET A 220 -15.83 2.73 -5.59
N PRO A 221 -14.73 2.34 -6.27
CA PRO A 221 -14.56 0.99 -6.79
C PRO A 221 -14.70 -0.07 -5.69
N LYS A 222 -15.38 -1.18 -5.99
CA LYS A 222 -15.64 -2.24 -4.99
C LYS A 222 -14.35 -2.86 -4.44
N GLU A 223 -13.26 -2.83 -5.22
CA GLU A 223 -11.93 -3.31 -4.85
C GLU A 223 -11.37 -2.59 -3.61
N PHE A 224 -11.87 -1.38 -3.31
CA PHE A 224 -11.45 -0.56 -2.18
C PHE A 224 -12.28 -0.81 -0.92
N SER A 225 -13.19 -1.79 -0.93
CA SER A 225 -14.01 -2.12 0.25
C SER A 225 -13.18 -2.46 1.49
N PHE A 226 -11.93 -2.88 1.34
CA PHE A 226 -11.02 -3.13 2.46
C PHE A 226 -10.76 -1.89 3.32
N LEU A 227 -10.90 -0.67 2.79
CA LEU A 227 -10.65 0.57 3.53
C LEU A 227 -11.53 0.69 4.77
N TYR A 228 -12.73 0.12 4.72
CA TYR A 228 -13.73 0.20 5.78
C TYR A 228 -13.70 -0.98 6.76
N ARG A 229 -12.75 -1.91 6.64
CA ARG A 229 -12.73 -3.13 7.48
C ARG A 229 -12.46 -2.84 8.95
N ASP A 230 -11.85 -1.69 9.21
CA ASP A 230 -11.45 -1.23 10.54
C ASP A 230 -12.30 -0.03 11.01
N THR A 231 -13.39 0.30 10.30
CA THR A 231 -14.25 1.42 10.67
C THR A 231 -14.70 1.29 12.13
N GLN A 232 -14.33 2.25 12.97
CA GLN A 232 -14.53 2.15 14.42
C GLN A 232 -16.00 2.35 14.84
N SER A 233 -16.74 3.19 14.11
CA SER A 233 -18.14 3.51 14.37
C SER A 233 -19.09 2.55 13.67
N LYS A 234 -19.95 1.88 14.46
CA LYS A 234 -21.03 1.03 13.94
C LYS A 234 -22.04 1.81 13.10
N THR A 235 -22.34 3.05 13.49
CA THR A 235 -23.26 3.92 12.72
C THR A 235 -22.68 4.22 11.35
N SER A 236 -21.39 4.53 11.29
CA SER A 236 -20.71 4.89 10.04
C SER A 236 -20.57 3.67 9.13
N PHE A 237 -20.21 2.52 9.70
CA PHE A 237 -20.21 1.26 8.97
C PHE A 237 -21.61 0.88 8.45
N ALA A 238 -22.66 1.07 9.25
CA ALA A 238 -24.03 0.79 8.83
C ALA A 238 -24.48 1.67 7.65
N SER A 239 -23.93 2.88 7.50
CA SER A 239 -24.22 3.78 6.38
C SER A 239 -23.59 3.35 5.05
N LEU A 240 -22.70 2.36 5.03
CA LEU A 240 -22.06 1.89 3.81
C LEU A 240 -23.07 1.18 2.89
N PRO A 241 -22.96 1.33 1.57
CA PRO A 241 -23.74 0.56 0.61
C PRO A 241 -23.57 -0.96 0.74
N ASP A 242 -24.62 -1.73 0.46
CA ASP A 242 -24.60 -3.19 0.61
C ASP A 242 -23.63 -3.89 -0.35
N ASN A 243 -23.44 -3.35 -1.56
CA ASN A 243 -22.47 -3.86 -2.52
C ASN A 243 -21.03 -3.80 -1.98
N ILE A 244 -20.69 -2.80 -1.15
CA ILE A 244 -19.41 -2.68 -0.44
C ILE A 244 -19.33 -3.67 0.73
N LYS A 245 -20.38 -3.73 1.57
CA LYS A 245 -20.46 -4.64 2.73
C LYS A 245 -20.33 -6.13 2.35
N GLN A 246 -20.77 -6.51 1.16
CA GLN A 246 -20.74 -7.89 0.66
C GLN A 246 -19.41 -8.29 0.01
N GLN A 247 -18.49 -7.35 -0.26
CA GLN A 247 -17.20 -7.69 -0.86
C GLN A 247 -16.35 -8.54 0.08
N VAL A 248 -15.63 -9.51 -0.47
CA VAL A 248 -14.63 -10.30 0.26
C VAL A 248 -13.37 -9.45 0.46
N VAL A 249 -12.97 -9.22 1.71
CA VAL A 249 -11.90 -8.25 2.05
C VAL A 249 -10.65 -8.87 2.68
N ASN A 250 -10.64 -10.19 2.91
CA ASN A 250 -9.49 -10.84 3.53
C ASN A 250 -9.24 -12.27 3.02
N LYS A 251 -8.06 -12.80 3.37
CA LYS A 251 -7.60 -14.15 2.96
C LYS A 251 -8.45 -15.30 3.53
N LYS A 252 -9.25 -15.05 4.58
CA LYS A 252 -10.17 -16.04 5.17
C LYS A 252 -11.46 -16.17 4.37
N GLY A 253 -11.62 -15.37 3.30
CA GLY A 253 -12.84 -15.35 2.50
C GLY A 253 -14.01 -14.63 3.16
N GLN A 254 -13.77 -13.85 4.21
CA GLN A 254 -14.82 -13.11 4.90
C GLN A 254 -15.23 -11.88 4.09
N THR A 255 -16.54 -11.60 4.05
CA THR A 255 -17.06 -10.33 3.56
C THR A 255 -16.68 -9.18 4.49
N LEU A 256 -16.78 -7.94 4.02
CA LEU A 256 -16.54 -6.75 4.84
C LEU A 256 -17.41 -6.76 6.11
N ALA A 257 -18.70 -7.07 5.98
CA ALA A 257 -19.62 -7.19 7.12
C ALA A 257 -19.20 -8.30 8.11
N GLN A 258 -18.76 -9.45 7.61
CA GLN A 258 -18.29 -10.55 8.47
C GLN A 258 -16.98 -10.19 9.18
N SER A 259 -16.06 -9.51 8.50
CA SER A 259 -14.80 -9.05 9.06
C SER A 259 -15.03 -8.03 10.18
N GLU A 260 -15.89 -7.05 9.94
CA GLU A 260 -16.23 -6.02 10.93
C GLU A 260 -16.94 -6.60 12.17
N ALA A 261 -17.89 -7.51 11.96
CA ALA A 261 -18.59 -8.19 13.05
C ALA A 261 -17.64 -9.03 13.92
N ALA A 262 -16.66 -9.71 13.30
CA ALA A 262 -15.69 -10.55 14.02
C ALA A 262 -14.76 -9.76 14.96
N HIS A 263 -14.66 -8.44 14.79
CA HIS A 263 -13.82 -7.56 15.60
C HIS A 263 -14.62 -6.55 16.44
N THR A 264 -15.95 -6.58 16.36
CA THR A 264 -16.82 -5.73 17.17
C THR A 264 -16.88 -6.24 18.61
N GLN A 265 -16.62 -5.37 19.57
CA GLN A 265 -16.76 -5.66 21.01
C GLN A 265 -17.38 -4.47 21.75
N THR A 266 -17.95 -4.74 22.93
CA THR A 266 -18.39 -3.68 23.84
C THR A 266 -17.19 -3.13 24.60
N ILE A 267 -16.90 -1.84 24.45
CA ILE A 267 -15.87 -1.13 25.19
C ILE A 267 -16.50 -0.07 26.09
N GLN A 268 -15.82 0.28 27.18
CA GLN A 268 -16.25 1.34 28.08
C GLN A 268 -15.67 2.68 27.62
N ILE A 269 -16.53 3.61 27.22
CA ILE A 269 -16.15 4.98 26.85
C ILE A 269 -16.87 5.93 27.80
N LYS A 270 -16.12 6.63 28.66
CA LYS A 270 -16.68 7.57 29.66
C LYS A 270 -17.76 6.92 30.56
N GLY A 271 -17.59 5.64 30.91
CA GLY A 271 -18.54 4.89 31.75
C GLY A 271 -19.76 4.31 31.00
N GLU A 272 -19.87 4.54 29.68
CA GLU A 272 -20.91 3.95 28.84
C GLU A 272 -20.34 2.79 28.01
N GLY A 273 -21.05 1.67 27.99
CA GLY A 273 -20.75 0.56 27.10
C GLY A 273 -21.13 0.89 25.65
N LYS A 274 -20.15 0.94 24.74
CA LYS A 274 -20.36 1.21 23.31
C LYS A 274 -19.79 0.07 22.48
N LEU A 275 -20.54 -0.36 21.45
CA LEU A 275 -20.02 -1.29 20.45
C LEU A 275 -19.02 -0.56 19.56
N ASN A 276 -17.81 -1.12 19.45
CA ASN A 276 -16.74 -0.55 18.65
C ASN A 276 -15.97 -1.67 17.95
N ASN A 277 -15.55 -1.42 16.71
CA ASN A 277 -14.70 -2.34 15.97
C ASN A 277 -13.24 -2.20 16.44
N GLN A 278 -12.71 -3.24 17.08
CA GLN A 278 -11.36 -3.26 17.65
C GLN A 278 -10.29 -3.74 16.68
N ALA A 279 -10.60 -3.90 15.38
CA ALA A 279 -9.67 -4.44 14.39
C ALA A 279 -8.36 -3.63 14.30
N ILE A 280 -8.43 -2.29 14.35
CA ILE A 280 -7.24 -1.44 14.27
C ILE A 280 -6.31 -1.57 15.49
N TYR A 281 -6.88 -1.77 16.69
CA TYR A 281 -6.08 -2.01 17.90
C TYR A 281 -5.37 -3.37 17.84
N ASN A 282 -6.05 -4.40 17.31
CA ASN A 282 -5.42 -5.71 17.09
C ASN A 282 -4.25 -5.62 16.09
N LYS A 283 -4.30 -4.69 15.13
CA LYS A 283 -3.22 -4.47 14.18
C LYS A 283 -2.00 -3.80 14.80
N LYS A 284 -2.17 -2.92 15.78
CA LYS A 284 -1.07 -2.35 16.58
C LYS A 284 -0.15 -3.48 17.08
N ALA A 285 -0.75 -4.50 17.71
CA ALA A 285 -0.01 -5.65 18.22
C ALA A 285 0.69 -6.45 17.11
N GLY A 286 0.01 -6.70 15.99
CA GLY A 286 0.60 -7.40 14.85
C GLY A 286 1.79 -6.65 14.22
N PHE A 287 1.67 -5.34 14.05
CA PHE A 287 2.74 -4.47 13.57
C PHE A 287 3.92 -4.44 14.55
N ALA A 288 3.65 -4.33 15.85
CA ALA A 288 4.70 -4.32 16.86
C ALA A 288 5.49 -5.64 16.92
N VAL A 289 4.80 -6.79 16.80
CA VAL A 289 5.46 -8.10 16.74
C VAL A 289 6.37 -8.22 15.52
N ASP A 290 5.87 -7.83 14.34
CA ASP A 290 6.65 -7.89 13.11
C ASP A 290 7.88 -6.94 13.18
N ALA A 291 7.71 -5.71 13.68
CA ALA A 291 8.79 -4.74 13.84
C ALA A 291 9.86 -5.19 14.85
N ARG A 292 9.44 -5.73 16.01
CA ARG A 292 10.37 -6.30 17.01
C ARG A 292 11.16 -7.49 16.48
N ALA A 293 10.53 -8.33 15.65
CA ALA A 293 11.23 -9.44 15.02
C ALA A 293 12.30 -8.94 14.03
N LEU A 294 12.05 -7.85 13.30
CA LEU A 294 13.05 -7.26 12.40
C LEU A 294 14.22 -6.64 13.16
N ALA A 295 14.00 -6.15 14.39
CA ALA A 295 15.03 -5.49 15.19
C ALA A 295 16.28 -6.36 15.43
N THR A 296 16.19 -7.68 15.31
CA THR A 296 17.35 -8.57 15.44
C THR A 296 18.23 -8.64 14.19
N ALA A 297 17.85 -8.00 13.08
CA ALA A 297 18.63 -7.96 11.85
C ALA A 297 19.90 -7.11 12.02
N THR A 298 21.01 -7.58 11.44
CA THR A 298 22.31 -6.91 11.54
C THR A 298 22.35 -5.55 10.84
N ASP A 299 21.48 -5.35 9.85
CA ASP A 299 21.33 -4.17 9.02
C ASP A 299 20.05 -3.38 9.35
N HIS A 300 19.47 -3.60 10.54
CA HIS A 300 18.19 -3.01 10.96
C HIS A 300 18.11 -1.49 10.72
N GLN A 301 19.14 -0.73 11.13
CA GLN A 301 19.11 0.73 10.96
C GLN A 301 19.04 1.14 9.49
N ALA A 302 19.84 0.51 8.62
CA ALA A 302 19.79 0.78 7.19
C ALA A 302 18.42 0.42 6.58
N LEU A 303 17.78 -0.65 7.06
CA LEU A 303 16.43 -1.01 6.64
C LEU A 303 15.38 0.03 7.03
N LEU A 304 15.51 0.67 8.20
CA LEU A 304 14.63 1.75 8.66
C LEU A 304 14.89 3.04 7.88
N ASP A 305 16.16 3.41 7.74
CA ASP A 305 16.62 4.61 7.03
C ASP A 305 16.17 4.58 5.57
N ASN A 306 16.15 3.41 4.93
CA ASN A 306 15.64 3.22 3.57
C ASN A 306 14.10 3.34 3.44
N ARG A 307 13.38 3.50 4.55
CA ARG A 307 11.92 3.77 4.57
C ARG A 307 11.58 5.21 4.83
N ASP A 308 12.53 6.03 5.25
CA ASP A 308 12.39 7.48 5.11
C ASP A 308 12.52 7.85 3.63
N LEU A 309 11.53 8.54 3.08
CA LEU A 309 11.45 8.83 1.66
C LEU A 309 12.60 9.75 1.19
N LEU A 310 12.89 10.82 1.93
CA LEU A 310 13.95 11.76 1.54
C LEU A 310 15.30 11.10 1.65
N ASN A 311 15.55 10.38 2.74
CA ASN A 311 16.79 9.63 2.91
C ASN A 311 16.96 8.53 1.84
N ALA A 312 15.88 7.85 1.44
CA ALA A 312 15.92 6.87 0.35
C ALA A 312 16.18 7.51 -1.01
N LEU A 313 15.69 8.73 -1.24
CA LEU A 313 15.96 9.49 -2.45
C LEU A 313 17.44 9.90 -2.51
N ASP A 314 17.96 10.46 -1.42
CA ASP A 314 19.34 10.95 -1.28
C ASP A 314 20.39 9.84 -1.39
N ASN A 315 20.12 8.67 -0.80
CA ASN A 315 21.06 7.54 -0.80
C ASN A 315 20.84 6.57 -1.97
N ASN A 316 20.01 6.93 -2.95
CA ASN A 316 19.70 6.10 -4.10
C ASN A 316 19.13 4.70 -3.76
N THR A 317 18.39 4.59 -2.65
CA THR A 317 17.73 3.34 -2.23
C THR A 317 16.21 3.34 -2.53
N PHE A 318 15.66 4.49 -2.93
CA PHE A 318 14.28 4.59 -3.43
C PHE A 318 14.07 3.70 -4.65
N LEU A 319 13.06 2.82 -4.56
CA LEU A 319 12.67 1.80 -5.53
C LEU A 319 13.77 0.77 -5.84
N GLN A 320 14.76 0.64 -4.96
CA GLN A 320 15.81 -0.36 -5.16
C GLN A 320 15.18 -1.76 -5.21
N GLY A 321 15.61 -2.53 -6.21
CA GLY A 321 15.14 -3.90 -6.37
C GLY A 321 15.62 -4.78 -5.22
N HIS A 322 14.75 -5.68 -4.76
CA HIS A 322 15.16 -6.72 -3.82
C HIS A 322 15.84 -7.87 -4.57
N ASN A 323 16.95 -8.36 -4.02
CA ASN A 323 17.56 -9.60 -4.47
C ASN A 323 16.85 -10.77 -3.81
N PHE A 324 15.95 -11.40 -4.56
CA PHE A 324 15.12 -12.49 -4.06
C PHE A 324 15.91 -13.80 -4.05
N CYS A 325 15.87 -14.50 -2.91
CA CYS A 325 16.28 -15.91 -2.85
C CYS A 325 15.19 -16.77 -3.50
N LYS A 326 15.28 -16.92 -4.83
CA LYS A 326 14.25 -17.59 -5.65
C LYS A 326 13.86 -18.96 -5.12
N GLN A 327 14.84 -19.74 -4.67
CA GLN A 327 14.63 -21.07 -4.13
C GLN A 327 13.78 -21.06 -2.84
N SER A 328 14.11 -20.18 -1.90
CA SER A 328 13.37 -20.04 -0.63
C SER A 328 11.94 -19.53 -0.84
N ILE A 329 11.76 -18.56 -1.74
CA ILE A 329 10.44 -18.02 -2.07
C ILE A 329 9.57 -19.08 -2.74
N THR A 330 10.12 -19.80 -3.72
CA THR A 330 9.40 -20.90 -4.39
C THR A 330 8.98 -21.97 -3.38
N ARG A 331 9.85 -22.31 -2.43
CA ARG A 331 9.52 -23.25 -1.33
C ARG A 331 8.35 -22.74 -0.48
N ASN A 332 8.39 -21.47 -0.05
CA ASN A 332 7.32 -20.86 0.74
C ASN A 332 5.97 -20.87 0.00
N LEU A 333 5.97 -20.61 -1.31
CA LEU A 333 4.76 -20.66 -2.14
C LEU A 333 4.21 -22.08 -2.30
N ILE A 334 5.08 -23.09 -2.40
CA ILE A 334 4.69 -24.51 -2.37
C ILE A 334 4.01 -24.86 -1.04
N ASP A 335 4.58 -24.44 0.09
CA ASP A 335 4.04 -24.77 1.42
C ASP A 335 2.71 -24.05 1.71
N GLU A 336 2.55 -22.81 1.24
CA GLU A 336 1.26 -22.11 1.26
C GLU A 336 0.22 -22.85 0.41
N ALA A 337 0.59 -23.31 -0.80
CA ALA A 337 -0.31 -24.07 -1.66
C ALA A 337 -0.77 -25.40 -1.01
N LYS A 338 0.13 -26.11 -0.30
CA LYS A 338 -0.24 -27.30 0.50
C LYS A 338 -1.26 -26.96 1.59
N THR A 339 -1.06 -25.85 2.28
CA THR A 339 -1.96 -25.37 3.34
C THR A 339 -3.34 -25.05 2.78
N ILE A 340 -3.40 -24.28 1.68
CA ILE A 340 -4.66 -23.93 1.00
C ILE A 340 -5.40 -25.19 0.54
N LYS A 341 -4.70 -26.13 -0.09
CA LYS A 341 -5.28 -27.40 -0.55
C LYS A 341 -5.88 -28.19 0.62
N SER A 342 -5.18 -28.24 1.75
CA SER A 342 -5.58 -29.03 2.92
C SER A 342 -6.79 -28.42 3.66
N ALA A 343 -6.93 -27.09 3.61
CA ALA A 343 -8.07 -26.40 4.21
C ALA A 343 -9.37 -26.48 3.39
N LYS A 344 -9.28 -26.85 2.10
CA LYS A 344 -10.45 -26.90 1.22
C LYS A 344 -11.30 -28.15 1.48
N SER A 345 -12.56 -27.94 1.85
CA SER A 345 -13.54 -29.03 2.02
C SER A 345 -13.78 -29.77 0.71
N ILE A 346 -13.81 -31.11 0.76
CA ILE A 346 -14.13 -31.96 -0.38
C ILE A 346 -15.62 -32.32 -0.30
N GLY A 347 -16.44 -31.65 -1.10
CA GLY A 347 -17.90 -31.83 -1.10
C GLY A 347 -18.46 -32.50 -2.35
N SER A 348 -17.68 -32.60 -3.43
CA SER A 348 -18.14 -33.11 -4.73
C SER A 348 -17.09 -33.97 -5.43
N LEU A 349 -17.50 -34.73 -6.45
CA LEU A 349 -16.58 -35.47 -7.33
C LEU A 349 -15.60 -34.54 -8.06
N SER A 350 -16.05 -33.33 -8.41
CA SER A 350 -15.19 -32.30 -9.01
C SER A 350 -14.11 -31.86 -8.01
N ASP A 351 -14.45 -31.70 -6.72
CA ASP A 351 -13.47 -31.37 -5.69
C ASP A 351 -12.43 -32.47 -5.49
N ILE A 352 -12.84 -33.74 -5.54
CA ILE A 352 -11.93 -34.89 -5.48
C ILE A 352 -10.96 -34.84 -6.66
N TYR A 353 -11.46 -34.65 -7.89
CA TYR A 353 -10.62 -34.55 -9.08
C TYR A 353 -9.61 -33.39 -8.97
N HIS A 354 -10.07 -32.21 -8.53
CA HIS A 354 -9.21 -31.05 -8.32
C HIS A 354 -8.17 -31.30 -7.22
N HIS A 355 -8.54 -31.98 -6.14
CA HIS A 355 -7.62 -32.34 -5.06
C HIS A 355 -6.45 -33.21 -5.55
N PHE A 356 -6.73 -34.24 -6.35
CA PHE A 356 -5.68 -35.09 -6.93
C PHE A 356 -4.81 -34.35 -7.94
N ARG A 357 -5.42 -33.58 -8.85
CA ARG A 357 -4.70 -32.78 -9.83
C ARG A 357 -3.76 -31.74 -9.17
N ASP A 358 -4.24 -31.10 -8.11
CA ASP A 358 -3.46 -30.12 -7.36
C ASP A 358 -2.32 -30.78 -6.59
N THR A 359 -2.57 -31.97 -6.01
CA THR A 359 -1.51 -32.79 -5.38
C THR A 359 -0.39 -33.13 -6.36
N LEU A 360 -0.74 -33.57 -7.57
CA LEU A 360 0.25 -33.86 -8.61
C LEU A 360 1.03 -32.61 -9.06
N SER A 361 0.35 -31.46 -9.17
CA SER A 361 0.99 -30.19 -9.53
C SER A 361 1.98 -29.73 -8.44
N ILE A 362 1.61 -29.84 -7.16
CA ILE A 362 2.50 -29.52 -6.03
C ILE A 362 3.72 -30.44 -6.04
N TYR A 363 3.55 -31.75 -6.19
CA TYR A 363 4.66 -32.70 -6.26
C TYR A 363 5.63 -32.38 -7.42
N ARG A 364 5.10 -32.01 -8.59
CA ARG A 364 5.94 -31.59 -9.73
C ARG A 364 6.68 -30.30 -9.44
N ALA A 365 6.06 -29.33 -8.76
CA ALA A 365 6.73 -28.11 -8.33
C ALA A 365 7.90 -28.40 -7.39
N GLU A 366 7.70 -29.28 -6.40
CA GLU A 366 8.76 -29.71 -5.47
C GLU A 366 9.93 -30.37 -6.21
N LYS A 367 9.64 -31.27 -7.16
CA LYS A 367 10.67 -31.93 -7.97
C LYS A 367 11.48 -30.92 -8.79
N LYS A 368 10.82 -29.93 -9.39
CA LYS A 368 11.47 -28.87 -10.17
C LYS A 368 12.32 -27.96 -9.30
N LEU A 369 11.83 -27.59 -8.13
CA LEU A 369 12.60 -26.84 -7.14
C LEU A 369 13.84 -27.61 -6.65
N ALA A 370 13.73 -28.92 -6.42
CA ALA A 370 14.85 -29.76 -6.03
C ALA A 370 15.94 -29.88 -7.12
N SER A 371 15.59 -29.57 -8.37
CA SER A 371 16.53 -29.49 -9.50
C SER A 371 16.97 -28.05 -9.81
N ASN A 372 16.78 -27.11 -8.88
CA ASN A 372 17.07 -25.67 -9.03
C ASN A 372 16.42 -25.05 -10.28
N ASN A 373 15.16 -25.42 -10.54
CA ASN A 373 14.36 -24.87 -11.62
C ASN A 373 13.08 -24.24 -11.04
N GLU A 374 13.24 -23.04 -10.49
CA GLU A 374 12.20 -22.26 -9.84
C GLU A 374 11.10 -21.83 -10.82
N GLU A 375 11.45 -21.48 -12.05
CA GLU A 375 10.49 -21.02 -13.06
C GLU A 375 9.49 -22.13 -13.43
N ASP A 376 9.97 -23.36 -13.67
CA ASP A 376 9.09 -24.50 -13.90
C ASP A 376 8.28 -24.86 -12.66
N ALA A 377 8.85 -24.70 -11.46
CA ALA A 377 8.13 -24.95 -10.22
C ALA A 377 6.95 -23.98 -10.07
N LEU A 378 7.17 -22.68 -10.29
CA LEU A 378 6.11 -21.66 -10.30
C LEU A 378 5.07 -21.94 -11.39
N ALA A 379 5.48 -22.40 -12.58
CA ALA A 379 4.57 -22.76 -13.66
C ALA A 379 3.65 -23.95 -13.29
N HIS A 380 4.10 -24.85 -12.42
CA HIS A 380 3.25 -25.90 -11.87
C HIS A 380 2.27 -25.37 -10.81
N LEU A 381 2.70 -24.45 -9.94
CA LEU A 381 1.82 -23.82 -8.95
C LEU A 381 0.72 -22.97 -9.60
N ALA A 382 1.00 -22.30 -10.72
CA ALA A 382 0.01 -21.53 -11.46
C ALA A 382 -1.15 -22.39 -12.02
N LYS A 383 -0.99 -23.71 -12.11
CA LYS A 383 -1.99 -24.65 -12.64
C LYS A 383 -3.00 -25.14 -11.58
N LEU A 384 -2.79 -24.79 -10.31
CA LEU A 384 -3.62 -25.21 -9.20
C LEU A 384 -5.05 -24.65 -9.32
N LYS A 385 -6.04 -25.49 -9.04
CA LYS A 385 -7.46 -25.12 -9.11
C LYS A 385 -8.02 -24.67 -7.76
N SER A 386 -7.46 -25.15 -6.65
CA SER A 386 -7.86 -24.81 -5.29
C SER A 386 -7.31 -23.47 -4.76
N THR A 387 -6.47 -22.77 -5.52
CA THR A 387 -5.84 -21.53 -5.05
C THR A 387 -6.82 -20.36 -4.99
N THR A 388 -6.65 -19.53 -3.97
CA THR A 388 -7.40 -18.28 -3.81
C THR A 388 -6.95 -17.25 -4.86
N PRO A 389 -7.78 -16.26 -5.23
CA PRO A 389 -7.37 -15.16 -6.11
C PRO A 389 -6.08 -14.47 -5.64
N ILE A 390 -5.97 -14.25 -4.33
CA ILE A 390 -4.80 -13.61 -3.70
C ILE A 390 -3.53 -14.44 -3.91
N HIS A 391 -3.59 -15.77 -3.79
CA HIS A 391 -2.39 -16.60 -4.00
C HIS A 391 -1.98 -16.64 -5.49
N LYS A 392 -2.94 -16.60 -6.42
CA LYS A 392 -2.64 -16.50 -7.86
C LYS A 392 -1.95 -15.20 -8.21
N GLU A 393 -2.39 -14.09 -7.63
CA GLU A 393 -1.76 -12.79 -7.81
C GLU A 393 -0.33 -12.78 -7.24
N GLN A 394 -0.12 -13.37 -6.06
CA GLN A 394 1.23 -13.50 -5.48
C GLN A 394 2.17 -14.33 -6.36
N LEU A 395 1.68 -15.44 -6.94
CA LEU A 395 2.46 -16.23 -7.90
C LEU A 395 2.84 -15.41 -9.14
N ALA A 396 1.92 -14.61 -9.67
CA ALA A 396 2.18 -13.76 -10.83
C ALA A 396 3.23 -12.68 -10.51
N GLN A 397 3.10 -12.00 -9.37
CA GLN A 397 4.03 -10.98 -8.91
C GLN A 397 5.43 -11.56 -8.64
N ALA A 398 5.52 -12.71 -7.97
CA ALA A 398 6.79 -13.38 -7.72
C ALA A 398 7.51 -13.75 -9.04
N LYS A 399 6.75 -14.25 -10.02
CA LYS A 399 7.30 -14.57 -11.36
C LYS A 399 7.83 -13.32 -12.06
N GLU A 400 7.07 -12.24 -12.06
CA GLU A 400 7.50 -10.96 -12.65
C GLU A 400 8.77 -10.44 -11.98
N ASN A 401 8.84 -10.49 -10.65
CA ASN A 401 10.00 -10.07 -9.89
C ASN A 401 11.24 -10.93 -10.16
N PHE A 402 11.07 -12.25 -10.35
CA PHE A 402 12.17 -13.14 -10.72
C PHE A 402 12.71 -12.82 -12.12
N ASN A 403 11.84 -12.46 -13.06
CA ASN A 403 12.24 -12.04 -14.41
C ASN A 403 13.03 -10.73 -14.36
N LYS A 404 12.51 -9.71 -13.65
CA LYS A 404 13.22 -8.43 -13.47
C LYS A 404 14.61 -8.62 -12.84
N GLN A 405 14.75 -9.55 -11.89
CA GLN A 405 16.04 -9.88 -11.30
C GLN A 405 16.99 -10.56 -12.31
N ASN A 406 16.49 -11.47 -13.15
CA ASN A 406 17.29 -12.11 -14.20
C ASN A 406 17.79 -11.08 -15.23
N GLU A 407 16.92 -10.16 -15.67
CA GLU A 407 17.26 -9.11 -16.64
C GLU A 407 18.37 -8.19 -16.10
N LYS A 408 18.29 -7.81 -14.82
CA LYS A 408 19.34 -7.01 -14.16
C LYS A 408 20.68 -7.76 -14.09
N GLN A 409 20.66 -9.06 -13.81
CA GLN A 409 21.88 -9.87 -13.75
C GLN A 409 22.52 -10.01 -15.14
N GLY A 410 21.74 -10.30 -16.18
CA GLY A 410 22.24 -10.39 -17.56
C GLY A 410 22.87 -9.09 -18.06
N ASN A 411 22.22 -7.95 -17.82
CA ASN A 411 22.76 -6.64 -18.21
C ASN A 411 24.07 -6.28 -17.48
N THR A 412 24.27 -6.80 -16.26
CA THR A 412 25.51 -6.57 -15.50
C THR A 412 26.65 -7.42 -16.06
N GLU A 413 26.38 -8.70 -16.36
CA GLU A 413 27.37 -9.62 -16.94
C GLU A 413 27.83 -9.16 -18.33
N GLU A 414 26.92 -8.66 -19.18
CA GLU A 414 27.27 -8.13 -20.50
C GLU A 414 28.16 -6.88 -20.41
N ARG A 415 27.89 -5.98 -19.46
CA ARG A 415 28.72 -4.78 -19.23
C ARG A 415 30.11 -5.16 -18.74
N ASP A 416 30.21 -6.12 -17.82
CA ASP A 416 31.49 -6.59 -17.29
C ASP A 416 32.32 -7.31 -18.36
N ASP A 417 31.69 -8.11 -19.23
CA ASP A 417 32.37 -8.74 -20.36
C ASP A 417 32.84 -7.70 -21.38
N MET A 418 32.04 -6.67 -21.66
CA MET A 418 32.43 -5.56 -22.54
C MET A 418 33.61 -4.75 -21.97
N ALA A 419 33.61 -4.46 -20.67
CA ALA A 419 34.69 -3.77 -19.99
C ALA A 419 36.00 -4.57 -19.93
N ARG A 420 35.93 -5.91 -19.94
CA ARG A 420 37.11 -6.79 -20.01
C ARG A 420 37.69 -6.91 -21.42
N ARG A 421 36.92 -6.58 -22.46
CA ARG A 421 37.33 -6.63 -23.87
C ARG A 421 37.91 -5.31 -24.38
N LEU A 422 37.77 -4.22 -23.62
CA LEU A 422 38.41 -2.93 -23.81
C LEU A 422 39.71 -2.86 -23.00
#